data_AF-A0A5N6MFY5-F1
#
_entry.id   AF-A0A5N6MFY5-F1
#
_cell.length_a   1.000
_cell.length_b   1.000
_cell.length_c   1.000
_cell.angle_alpha   90.00
_cell.angle_beta   90.00
_cell.angle_gamma   90.00
#
_symmetry.space_group_name_H-M   'P 1'
#
loop_
_entity.id
_entity.type
_entity.pdbx_description
1 polymer ?
#
loop_
_entity_poly.entity_id
_entity_poly.type
_entity_poly.pdbx_seq_one_letter_code
_entity_poly.pdbx_strand_id
1 'polypeptide(L)' 'MPHYVVVQVILKEKLLGTKSGNLSSLEKAINEQASKGYRLHTITTASSGSKGFSGGDRLQATLVFESLA' A
#
# COMPACT_ATOMS: atom_id res chain seq x y z
N MET A 1 16.31 -19.95 4.31
CA MET A 1 15.19 -19.27 5.00
C MET A 1 14.72 -18.17 4.07
N PRO A 2 13.41 -18.03 3.81
CA PRO A 2 12.89 -17.02 2.90
C PRO A 2 13.25 -15.61 3.40
N HIS A 3 13.62 -14.72 2.48
CA HIS A 3 13.89 -13.31 2.77
C HIS A 3 12.60 -12.49 2.64
N TYR A 4 12.32 -11.61 3.60
CA TYR A 4 11.11 -10.80 3.62
C TYR A 4 11.41 -9.32 3.39
N VAL A 5 10.56 -8.67 2.60
CA VAL A 5 10.58 -7.21 2.37
C VAL A 5 9.24 -6.61 2.77
N VAL A 6 9.28 -5.49 3.48
CA VAL A 6 8.09 -4.76 3.93
C VAL A 6 7.99 -3.42 3.19
N VAL A 7 6.84 -3.15 2.59
CA VAL A 7 6.57 -1.91 1.86
C VAL A 7 5.32 -1.26 2.44
N GLN A 8 5.39 0.04 2.74
CA GLN A 8 4.25 0.82 3.22
C GLN A 8 3.74 1.76 2.12
N VAL A 9 2.43 1.76 1.91
CA VAL A 9 1.74 2.62 0.95
C VAL A 9 0.65 3.39 1.69
N ILE A 10 0.64 4.72 1.55
CA ILE A 10 -0.38 5.59 2.13
C ILE A 10 -1.45 5.86 1.06
N LEU A 11 -2.69 5.48 1.35
CA LEU A 11 -3.88 5.73 0.54
C LEU A 11 -4.62 6.91 1.18
N LYS A 12 -4.75 8.02 0.44
CA LYS A 12 -5.42 9.24 0.94
C LYS A 12 -6.83 9.32 0.39
N GLU A 13 -7.84 9.56 1.22
CA GLU A 13 -9.18 9.81 0.71
C GLU A 13 -9.23 11.01 -0.23
N LYS A 14 -10.12 10.89 -1.20
CA LYS A 14 -10.16 11.72 -2.40
C LYS A 14 -10.89 13.02 -2.11
N LEU A 15 -10.18 14.15 -2.08
CA LEU A 15 -10.81 15.47 -2.14
C LEU A 15 -11.14 15.77 -3.62
N LEU A 16 -12.30 15.30 -4.09
CA LEU A 16 -13.00 15.69 -5.33
C LEU A 16 -12.23 15.55 -6.67
N GLY A 17 -12.72 14.66 -7.55
CA GLY A 17 -12.37 14.63 -8.98
C GLY A 17 -11.19 13.72 -9.38
N THR A 18 -11.33 13.00 -10.51
CA THR A 18 -10.33 12.14 -11.19
C THR A 18 -9.88 10.81 -10.55
N LYS A 19 -10.04 9.73 -11.31
CA LYS A 19 -9.82 8.29 -11.04
C LYS A 19 -8.72 7.94 -10.01
N SER A 20 -9.12 7.20 -8.96
CA SER A 20 -8.36 6.28 -8.07
C SER A 20 -6.81 6.32 -7.98
N GLY A 21 -6.15 7.49 -7.84
CA GLY A 21 -4.68 7.59 -7.71
C GLY A 21 -4.03 6.79 -6.56
N ASN A 22 -4.82 6.30 -5.61
CA ASN A 22 -4.35 5.40 -4.54
C ASN A 22 -4.12 3.96 -5.02
N LEU A 23 -5.00 3.44 -5.89
CA LEU A 23 -4.90 2.06 -6.38
C LEU A 23 -3.69 1.89 -7.31
N SER A 24 -3.35 2.91 -8.09
CA SER A 24 -2.15 2.89 -8.93
C SER A 24 -0.86 2.83 -8.11
N SER A 25 -0.83 3.44 -6.92
CA SER A 25 0.34 3.39 -6.03
C SER A 25 0.51 2.00 -5.41
N LEU A 26 -0.60 1.35 -5.04
CA LEU A 26 -0.60 -0.02 -4.51
C LEU A 26 -0.17 -1.02 -5.59
N GLU A 27 -0.75 -0.91 -6.78
CA GLU A 27 -0.42 -1.74 -7.95
C GLU A 27 1.05 -1.59 -8.34
N LYS A 28 1.58 -0.36 -8.38
CA LYS A 28 3.00 -0.09 -8.64
C LYS A 28 3.91 -0.77 -7.62
N ALA A 29 3.62 -0.65 -6.33
CA ALA A 29 4.42 -1.29 -5.28
C ALA A 29 4.43 -2.82 -5.41
N ILE A 30 3.29 -3.43 -5.72
CA ILE A 30 3.19 -4.88 -5.94
C ILE A 30 4.00 -5.31 -7.16
N ASN A 31 3.82 -4.64 -8.30
CA ASN A 31 4.51 -4.96 -9.55
C ASN A 31 6.03 -4.79 -9.44
N GLU A 32 6.51 -3.79 -8.70
CA GLU A 32 7.94 -3.57 -8.44
C GLU A 32 8.58 -4.66 -7.60
N GLN A 33 7.87 -5.26 -6.64
CA GLN A 33 8.40 -6.37 -5.85
C GLN A 33 8.31 -7.68 -6.65
N ALA A 34 7.23 -7.87 -7.41
CA ALA A 34 7.09 -9.00 -8.31
C ALA A 34 8.22 -9.07 -9.35
N SER A 35 8.59 -7.94 -9.96
CA SER A 35 9.71 -7.88 -10.93
C SER A 35 11.08 -8.16 -10.31
N LYS A 36 11.22 -8.00 -8.99
CA LYS A 36 12.42 -8.33 -8.21
C LYS A 36 12.46 -9.78 -7.73
N GLY A 37 11.48 -10.60 -8.11
CA GLY A 37 11.39 -12.00 -7.69
C GLY A 37 10.84 -12.19 -6.27
N TYR A 38 10.00 -11.26 -5.81
CA TYR A 38 9.27 -11.41 -4.55
C TYR A 38 7.78 -11.68 -4.79
N ARG A 39 7.17 -12.51 -3.95
CA ARG A 39 5.72 -12.77 -3.94
C ARG A 39 5.08 -12.06 -2.76
N LEU A 40 3.91 -11.47 -2.98
CA LEU A 40 3.12 -10.90 -1.89
C LEU A 40 2.70 -12.02 -0.94
N HIS A 41 3.15 -11.94 0.31
CA HIS A 41 2.87 -12.91 1.36
C HIS A 41 1.62 -12.50 2.16
N THR A 42 1.56 -11.23 2.59
CA THR A 42 0.38 -10.70 3.28
C THR A 42 0.25 -9.19 3.10
N ILE A 43 -0.95 -8.67 3.33
CA ILE A 43 -1.26 -7.25 3.36
C ILE A 43 -2.09 -6.95 4.60
N THR A 44 -1.74 -5.88 5.32
CA THR A 44 -2.53 -5.36 6.43
C THR A 44 -2.83 -3.90 6.18
N THR A 45 -4.06 -3.48 6.46
CA THR A 45 -4.48 -2.09 6.38
C THR A 45 -4.76 -1.54 7.77
N ALA A 46 -4.37 -0.29 8.00
CA ALA A 46 -4.69 0.47 9.20
C ALA A 46 -5.32 1.80 8.77
N SER A 47 -6.52 2.08 9.25
CA SER A 47 -7.13 3.41 9.08
C SER A 47 -6.72 4.30 10.25
N SER A 48 -6.17 5.48 9.94
CA SER A 48 -6.05 6.55 10.92
C SER A 48 -7.23 7.48 10.69
N GLY A 49 -8.29 7.32 11.49
CA GLY A 49 -9.43 8.23 11.48
C GLY A 49 -8.99 9.67 11.72
N SER A 50 -9.52 10.60 10.93
CA SER A 50 -9.11 12.00 10.96
C SER A 50 -9.60 12.74 12.22
N LYS A 51 -8.66 13.33 12.99
CA LYS A 51 -8.97 14.39 13.96
C LYS A 51 -8.92 15.74 13.23
N GLY A 52 -10.02 16.19 12.61
CA GLY A 52 -10.21 17.61 12.30
C GLY A 52 -10.78 17.99 10.93
N PHE A 53 -11.47 19.14 10.94
CA PHE A 53 -12.40 19.75 9.98
C PHE A 53 -11.95 19.94 8.51
N SER A 54 -10.79 19.43 8.08
CA SER A 54 -10.31 19.57 6.69
C SER A 54 -9.41 18.45 6.16
N GLY A 55 -9.26 17.32 6.85
CA GLY A 55 -8.30 16.27 6.46
C GLY A 55 -8.98 14.91 6.31
N GLY A 56 -9.25 14.48 5.07
CA GLY A 56 -9.88 13.18 4.80
C GLY A 56 -9.09 11.98 5.37
N ASP A 57 -9.74 10.82 5.43
CA ASP A 57 -9.15 9.66 6.08
C ASP A 57 -7.90 9.19 5.33
N ARG A 58 -6.94 8.74 6.13
CA ARG A 58 -5.69 8.16 5.63
C ARG A 58 -5.72 6.68 5.97
N LEU A 59 -5.67 5.86 4.94
CA LEU A 59 -5.54 4.43 5.08
C LEU A 59 -4.11 4.04 4.73
N GLN A 60 -3.42 3.39 5.65
CA GLN A 60 -2.07 2.91 5.43
C GLN A 60 -2.12 1.41 5.15
N ALA A 61 -1.56 0.99 4.02
CA ALA A 61 -1.35 -0.41 3.69
C ALA A 61 0.11 -0.79 3.96
N THR A 62 0.31 -1.89 4.68
CA THR A 62 1.62 -2.53 4.85
C THR A 62 1.59 -3.85 4.10
N LEU A 63 2.49 -3.99 3.14
CA LEU A 63 2.65 -5.16 2.28
C LEU A 63 3.90 -5.91 2.72
N VAL A 64 3.77 -7.21 2.95
CA VAL A 64 4.91 -8.10 3.24
C VAL A 64 5.08 -9.02 2.05
N PHE A 65 6.29 -9.04 1.51
CA PHE A 65 6.67 -9.91 0.40
C PHE A 65 7.72 -10.91 0.85
N GLU A 66 7.66 -12.12 0.30
CA GLU A 66 8.64 -13.19 0.51
C GLU A 66 9.44 -13.47 -0.77
N SER A 67 10.72 -13.82 -0.66
CA SER A 67 11.56 -14.18 -1.80
C SER A 67 11.04 -15.45 -2.47
N LEU A 68 11.07 -15.48 -3.81
CA LEU A 68 10.83 -16.70 -4.59
C LEU A 68 12.05 -17.65 -4.62
N ALA A 69 13.20 -17.16 -4.15
CA ALA A 69 14.42 -17.93 -3.93
C ALA A 69 14.44 -18.55 -2.53
#